data_AF-A0A3C0AGR4-F1
#
_entry.id   AF-A0A3C0AGR4-F1
#
_cell.length_a   1.000
_cell.length_b   1.000
_cell.length_c   1.000
_cell.angle_alpha   90.00
_cell.angle_beta   90.00
_cell.angle_gamma   90.00
#
_symmetry.space_group_name_H-M   'P 1'
#
loop_
_entity.id
_entity.type
_entity.pdbx_description
1 polymer ?
#
loop_
_entity_poly.entity_id
_entity_poly.type
_entity_poly.pdbx_seq_one_letter_code
_entity_poly.pdbx_strand_id
1 'polypeptide(L)'
;MDINGRVMGILVPLSPGASAETAGVEWYDSGIGFAIPMSDVLKVIPRLNTGKDLYPGLLGITLTGQGDLSTDMKLDRVRYGSPAQEAGVKAGDTLTQLDGNAVAMHSQVKQVLMNKYAGDAVSLVVKREGAAEPLSFKATMVEKLVPFESGFLGILPQRTAINQVEAGVGIRFIFSKSAAEEAGLKSGDRILEFNQQKVSDPGALALLVNHLRPEETAELLISRDQKQQ
;
A
#
# COMPACT_ATOMS: atom_id res chain seq x y z
N MET A 1 -34.12 19.90 -4.37
CA MET A 1 -34.88 19.75 -5.64
C MET A 1 -34.66 21.01 -6.47
N ASP A 2 -34.85 20.96 -7.78
CA ASP A 2 -34.87 22.16 -8.63
C ASP A 2 -36.24 22.89 -8.53
N ILE A 3 -36.37 24.04 -9.20
CA ILE A 3 -37.61 24.84 -9.22
C ILE A 3 -38.80 24.13 -9.88
N ASN A 4 -38.55 23.03 -10.60
CA ASN A 4 -39.57 22.22 -11.27
C ASN A 4 -39.94 20.97 -10.47
N GLY A 5 -39.42 20.82 -9.25
CA GLY A 5 -39.67 19.65 -8.38
C GLY A 5 -38.83 18.41 -8.71
N ARG A 6 -37.80 18.53 -9.55
CA ARG A 6 -36.90 17.41 -9.88
C ARG A 6 -35.91 17.18 -8.73
N VAL A 7 -35.70 15.91 -8.37
CA VAL A 7 -34.70 15.53 -7.36
C VAL A 7 -33.31 15.66 -7.96
N MET A 8 -32.52 16.60 -7.45
CA MET A 8 -31.17 16.87 -7.92
C MET A 8 -30.09 16.12 -7.15
N GLY A 9 -30.39 15.67 -5.93
CA GLY A 9 -29.45 14.97 -5.06
C GLY A 9 -30.00 14.70 -3.68
N ILE A 10 -29.20 14.03 -2.86
CA ILE A 10 -29.49 13.66 -1.48
C ILE A 10 -28.55 14.45 -0.57
N LEU A 11 -29.09 15.14 0.42
CA LEU A 11 -28.29 15.89 1.40
C LEU A 11 -27.50 14.91 2.27
N VAL A 12 -26.22 15.20 2.46
CA VAL A 12 -25.34 14.39 3.31
C VAL A 12 -24.53 15.28 4.25
N PRO A 13 -24.45 14.95 5.55
CA PRO A 13 -23.56 15.66 6.45
C PRO A 13 -22.13 15.30 6.05
N LEU A 14 -21.31 16.31 5.78
CA LEU A 14 -19.90 16.12 5.42
C LEU A 14 -19.05 16.93 6.39
N SER A 15 -18.11 16.27 7.08
CA SER A 15 -17.06 16.92 7.86
C SER A 15 -15.70 16.64 7.23
N PRO A 16 -14.88 17.67 6.93
CA PRO A 16 -13.54 17.50 6.38
C PRO A 16 -12.58 16.66 7.25
N GLY A 17 -12.93 16.35 8.50
CA GLY A 17 -12.03 15.68 9.45
C GLY A 17 -12.66 14.58 10.33
N ALA A 18 -13.94 14.23 10.14
CA ALA A 18 -14.61 13.23 10.97
C ALA A 18 -15.65 12.41 10.20
N SER A 19 -15.75 11.13 10.54
CA SER A 19 -16.63 10.13 9.92
C SER A 19 -17.77 9.66 10.84
N ALA A 20 -18.01 10.36 11.96
CA ALA A 20 -19.09 10.05 12.89
C ALA A 20 -20.46 10.49 12.33
N GLU A 21 -21.55 9.86 12.78
CA GLU A 21 -22.91 10.13 12.28
C GLU A 21 -23.39 11.57 12.46
N THR A 22 -22.82 12.31 13.43
CA THR A 22 -23.13 13.73 13.69
C THR A 22 -22.09 14.69 13.10
N ALA A 23 -21.05 14.17 12.45
CA ALA A 23 -19.98 15.00 11.91
C ALA A 23 -20.47 15.81 10.71
N GLY A 24 -20.28 17.13 10.73
CA GLY A 24 -20.70 18.01 9.62
C GLY A 24 -22.04 18.70 9.84
N VAL A 25 -22.78 18.36 10.89
CA VAL A 25 -24.05 19.04 11.25
C VAL A 25 -23.80 20.51 11.59
N GLU A 26 -22.64 20.81 12.19
CA GLU A 26 -22.18 22.17 12.53
C GLU A 26 -22.01 23.09 11.31
N TRP A 27 -21.80 22.55 10.10
CA TRP A 27 -21.69 23.35 8.88
C TRP A 27 -23.04 23.80 8.34
N TYR A 28 -24.12 23.05 8.62
CA TYR A 28 -25.46 23.42 8.16
C TYR A 28 -25.98 24.71 8.80
N ASP A 29 -25.60 24.97 10.05
CA ASP A 29 -25.98 26.19 10.76
C ASP A 29 -25.30 27.45 10.17
N SER A 30 -24.18 27.26 9.46
CA SER A 30 -23.50 28.32 8.70
C SER A 30 -24.15 28.62 7.33
N GLY A 31 -25.19 27.86 6.93
CA GLY A 31 -25.83 27.97 5.62
C GLY A 31 -25.10 27.21 4.50
N ILE A 32 -24.11 26.36 4.82
CA ILE A 32 -23.41 25.52 3.85
C ILE A 32 -23.98 24.10 3.91
N GLY A 33 -24.46 23.60 2.77
CA GLY A 33 -25.00 22.25 2.65
C GLY A 33 -24.30 21.44 1.56
N PHE A 34 -24.03 20.17 1.86
CA PHE A 34 -23.47 19.22 0.90
C PHE A 34 -24.54 18.25 0.42
N ALA A 35 -24.48 17.90 -0.87
CA ALA A 35 -25.39 16.94 -1.48
C ALA A 35 -24.63 16.00 -2.42
N ILE A 36 -25.01 14.73 -2.42
CA ILE A 36 -24.58 13.77 -3.44
C ILE A 36 -25.51 13.95 -4.65
N PRO A 37 -24.99 14.22 -5.86
CA PRO A 37 -25.81 14.37 -7.05
C PRO A 37 -26.62 13.12 -7.35
N MET A 38 -27.87 13.31 -7.78
CA MET A 38 -28.77 12.19 -8.13
C MET A 38 -28.19 11.35 -9.29
N SER A 39 -27.42 11.96 -10.19
CA SER A 39 -26.70 11.26 -11.26
C SER A 39 -25.73 10.20 -10.75
N ASP A 40 -25.12 10.41 -9.60
CA ASP A 40 -24.17 9.44 -9.03
C ASP A 40 -24.90 8.33 -8.28
N VAL A 41 -25.97 8.68 -7.55
CA VAL A 41 -26.85 7.70 -6.91
C VAL A 41 -27.43 6.74 -7.97
N LEU A 42 -27.96 7.27 -9.07
CA LEU A 42 -28.57 6.48 -10.14
C LEU A 42 -27.59 5.48 -10.79
N LYS A 43 -26.28 5.80 -10.86
CA LYS A 43 -25.26 4.87 -11.38
C LYS A 43 -25.05 3.66 -10.47
N VAL A 44 -25.30 3.82 -9.17
CA VAL A 44 -25.01 2.81 -8.15
C VAL A 44 -26.23 1.92 -7.86
N ILE A 45 -27.46 2.40 -8.09
CA ILE A 45 -28.70 1.65 -7.86
C ILE A 45 -28.69 0.22 -8.45
N PRO A 46 -28.26 -0.02 -9.72
CA PRO A 46 -28.25 -1.37 -10.27
C PRO A 46 -27.40 -2.35 -9.46
N ARG A 47 -26.29 -1.87 -8.86
CA ARG A 47 -25.42 -2.68 -8.01
C ARG A 47 -26.06 -2.94 -6.65
N LEU A 48 -26.67 -1.92 -6.03
CA LEU A 48 -27.37 -2.05 -4.75
C LEU A 48 -28.58 -3.00 -4.85
N ASN A 49 -29.27 -3.01 -5.98
CA ASN A 49 -30.40 -3.92 -6.22
C ASN A 49 -29.99 -5.40 -6.23
N THR A 50 -28.69 -5.72 -6.34
CA THR A 50 -28.22 -7.12 -6.24
C THR A 50 -28.24 -7.66 -4.81
N GLY A 51 -28.47 -6.79 -3.80
CA GLY A 51 -28.46 -7.17 -2.40
C GLY A 51 -27.05 -7.44 -1.82
N LYS A 52 -26.00 -7.13 -2.58
CA LYS A 52 -24.61 -7.22 -2.11
C LYS A 52 -24.13 -5.88 -1.57
N ASP A 53 -23.36 -5.95 -0.49
CA ASP A 53 -22.68 -4.79 0.05
C ASP A 53 -21.65 -4.25 -0.94
N LEU A 54 -21.56 -2.92 -1.02
CA LEU A 54 -20.60 -2.24 -1.87
C LEU A 54 -19.45 -1.72 -1.02
N TYR A 55 -18.26 -2.26 -1.28
CA TYR A 55 -17.03 -1.82 -0.63
C TYR A 55 -16.22 -0.91 -1.55
N PRO A 56 -15.55 0.13 -1.02
CA PRO A 56 -14.59 0.92 -1.78
C PRO A 56 -13.53 0.04 -2.44
N GLY A 57 -13.15 0.37 -3.68
CA GLY A 57 -12.11 -0.37 -4.39
C GLY A 57 -10.73 -0.13 -3.79
N LEU A 58 -10.05 -1.19 -3.38
CA LEU A 58 -8.67 -1.12 -2.90
C LEU A 58 -7.70 -1.58 -4.00
N LEU A 59 -6.76 -0.69 -4.33
CA LEU A 59 -5.69 -0.97 -5.30
C LEU A 59 -4.36 -1.37 -4.63
N GLY A 60 -4.12 -0.90 -3.41
CA GLY A 60 -2.93 -1.25 -2.61
C GLY A 60 -1.66 -0.45 -2.94
N ILE A 61 -1.80 0.78 -3.44
CA ILE A 61 -0.67 1.69 -3.68
C ILE A 61 -0.54 2.74 -2.57
N THR A 62 0.68 3.24 -2.38
CA THR A 62 1.01 4.37 -1.50
C THR A 62 1.92 5.32 -2.28
N LEU A 63 1.54 6.59 -2.37
CA LEU A 63 2.32 7.64 -3.02
C LEU A 63 3.28 8.27 -2.00
N THR A 64 4.42 8.77 -2.47
CA THR A 64 5.34 9.58 -1.67
C THR A 64 4.78 10.97 -1.41
N GLY A 65 5.25 11.60 -0.33
CA GLY A 65 4.75 12.89 0.12
C GLY A 65 3.53 12.77 1.04
N GLN A 66 3.29 13.83 1.82
CA GLN A 66 2.17 13.90 2.76
C GLN A 66 1.18 14.99 2.33
N GLY A 67 -0.10 14.69 2.45
CA GLY A 67 -1.19 15.63 2.21
C GLY A 67 -1.76 15.59 0.78
N ASP A 68 -3.05 15.90 0.67
CA ASP A 68 -3.82 15.78 -0.57
C ASP A 68 -3.35 16.74 -1.69
N LEU A 69 -2.59 17.80 -1.35
CA LEU A 69 -2.02 18.76 -2.30
C LEU A 69 -0.60 18.39 -2.77
N SER A 70 -0.05 17.27 -2.30
CA SER A 70 1.26 16.80 -2.78
C SER A 70 1.20 16.54 -4.29
N THR A 71 2.21 17.04 -5.01
CA THR A 71 2.43 16.80 -6.44
C THR A 71 3.39 15.64 -6.69
N ASP A 72 3.91 15.03 -5.62
CA ASP A 72 4.80 13.89 -5.74
C ASP A 72 3.98 12.64 -6.08
N MET A 73 4.01 12.27 -7.36
CA MET A 73 3.29 11.11 -7.91
C MET A 73 4.14 9.84 -7.93
N LYS A 74 5.29 9.83 -7.26
CA LYS A 74 6.10 8.62 -7.14
C LYS A 74 5.43 7.63 -6.19
N LEU A 75 5.43 6.35 -6.55
CA LEU A 75 4.93 5.30 -5.69
C LEU A 75 5.99 4.99 -4.63
N ASP A 76 5.66 5.29 -3.38
CA ASP A 76 6.48 4.93 -2.22
C ASP A 76 6.48 3.41 -2.02
N ARG A 77 5.27 2.85 -1.98
CA ARG A 77 5.07 1.43 -1.71
C ARG A 77 3.91 0.88 -2.51
N VAL A 78 4.12 -0.27 -3.12
CA VAL A 78 3.05 -1.09 -3.69
C VAL A 78 2.89 -2.30 -2.77
N ARG A 79 1.69 -2.47 -2.20
CA ARG A 79 1.42 -3.56 -1.27
C ARG A 79 1.56 -4.90 -1.97
N TYR A 80 2.16 -5.84 -1.26
CA TYR A 80 2.24 -7.20 -1.71
C TYR A 80 0.84 -7.86 -1.75
N GLY A 81 0.56 -8.72 -2.74
CA GLY A 81 -0.75 -9.35 -2.99
C GLY A 81 -1.84 -8.34 -3.33
N SER A 82 -1.46 -7.13 -3.73
CA SER A 82 -2.43 -6.12 -4.16
C SER A 82 -2.69 -6.20 -5.67
N PRO A 83 -3.86 -5.75 -6.12
CA PRO A 83 -4.14 -5.70 -7.56
C PRO A 83 -3.14 -4.87 -8.36
N ALA A 84 -2.54 -3.82 -7.77
CA ALA A 84 -1.48 -3.06 -8.43
C ALA A 84 -0.21 -3.89 -8.63
N GLN A 85 0.20 -4.65 -7.62
CA GLN A 85 1.39 -5.51 -7.75
C GLN A 85 1.14 -6.62 -8.77
N GLU A 86 -0.01 -7.28 -8.72
CA GLU A 86 -0.39 -8.34 -9.67
C GLU A 86 -0.44 -7.82 -11.11
N ALA A 87 -0.84 -6.57 -11.30
CA ALA A 87 -0.80 -5.90 -12.59
C ALA A 87 0.63 -5.56 -13.07
N GLY A 88 1.65 -5.63 -12.20
CA GLY A 88 3.06 -5.36 -12.54
C GLY A 88 3.57 -3.96 -12.18
N VAL A 89 2.78 -3.19 -11.43
CA VAL A 89 3.18 -1.89 -10.86
C VAL A 89 4.22 -2.11 -9.76
N LYS A 90 5.27 -1.30 -9.73
CA LYS A 90 6.36 -1.42 -8.76
C LYS A 90 6.53 -0.15 -7.96
N ALA A 91 7.08 -0.28 -6.75
CA ALA A 91 7.55 0.87 -5.98
C ALA A 91 8.63 1.62 -6.79
N GLY A 92 8.62 2.94 -6.71
CA GLY A 92 9.47 3.83 -7.49
C GLY A 92 8.90 4.28 -8.84
N ASP A 93 7.83 3.65 -9.34
CA ASP A 93 7.14 4.11 -10.55
C ASP A 93 6.47 5.48 -10.29
N THR A 94 6.51 6.40 -11.27
CA THR A 94 5.77 7.67 -11.20
C THR A 94 4.44 7.53 -11.91
N LEU A 95 3.33 7.72 -11.19
CA LEU A 95 2.00 7.70 -11.77
C LEU A 95 1.76 8.97 -12.61
N THR A 96 1.31 8.81 -13.86
CA THR A 96 1.04 9.93 -14.77
C THR A 96 -0.42 10.02 -15.20
N GLN A 97 -1.09 8.88 -15.36
CA GLN A 97 -2.52 8.84 -15.66
C GLN A 97 -3.23 7.71 -14.90
N LEU A 98 -4.51 7.94 -14.61
CA LEU A 98 -5.38 6.97 -13.99
C LEU A 98 -6.78 7.04 -14.63
N ASP A 99 -7.27 5.90 -15.13
CA ASP A 99 -8.52 5.77 -15.88
C ASP A 99 -8.62 6.70 -17.09
N GLY A 100 -7.49 6.97 -17.76
CA GLY A 100 -7.39 7.90 -18.90
C GLY A 100 -7.28 9.38 -18.53
N ASN A 101 -7.40 9.73 -17.24
CA ASN A 101 -7.24 11.10 -16.76
C ASN A 101 -5.79 11.36 -16.34
N ALA A 102 -5.21 12.48 -16.76
CA ALA A 102 -3.91 12.90 -16.26
C ALA A 102 -4.00 13.26 -14.77
N VAL A 103 -3.09 12.71 -13.97
CA VAL A 103 -3.02 12.97 -12.53
C VAL A 103 -1.71 13.64 -12.19
N ALA A 104 -1.79 14.76 -11.46
CA ALA A 104 -0.67 15.58 -11.03
C ALA A 104 -0.66 15.81 -9.51
N MET A 105 -1.73 15.43 -8.81
CA MET A 105 -1.89 15.64 -7.37
C MET A 105 -2.55 14.44 -6.68
N HIS A 106 -2.24 14.24 -5.39
CA HIS A 106 -2.77 13.14 -4.57
C HIS A 106 -4.31 13.17 -4.51
N SER A 107 -4.91 14.35 -4.38
CA SER A 107 -6.36 14.56 -4.37
C SER A 107 -7.04 14.01 -5.63
N GLN A 108 -6.43 14.16 -6.80
CA GLN A 108 -6.98 13.67 -8.07
C GLN A 108 -6.96 12.14 -8.12
N VAL A 109 -5.86 11.52 -7.67
CA VAL A 109 -5.75 10.05 -7.57
C VAL A 109 -6.82 9.51 -6.63
N LYS A 110 -6.95 10.10 -5.44
CA LYS A 110 -7.93 9.74 -4.43
C LYS A 110 -9.36 9.89 -4.96
N GLN A 111 -9.66 10.98 -5.66
CA GLN A 111 -10.99 11.23 -6.24
C GLN A 111 -11.38 10.19 -7.31
N VAL A 112 -10.45 9.78 -8.17
CA VAL A 112 -10.75 8.74 -9.16
C VAL A 112 -10.95 7.37 -8.49
N LEU A 113 -10.13 7.03 -7.50
CA LEU A 113 -10.25 5.75 -6.78
C LEU A 113 -11.49 5.68 -5.89
N MET A 114 -11.86 6.77 -5.21
CA MET A 114 -13.04 6.83 -4.34
C MET A 114 -14.36 6.63 -5.09
N ASN A 115 -14.39 6.96 -6.38
CA ASN A 115 -15.58 6.80 -7.22
C ASN A 115 -15.73 5.37 -7.79
N LYS A 116 -14.85 4.44 -7.41
CA LYS A 116 -14.89 3.06 -7.88
C LYS A 116 -15.05 2.08 -6.72
N TYR A 117 -15.67 0.94 -7.00
CA TYR A 117 -15.94 -0.10 -6.03
C TYR A 117 -15.03 -1.32 -6.23
N ALA A 118 -15.04 -2.22 -5.25
CA ALA A 118 -14.48 -3.55 -5.42
C ALA A 118 -15.07 -4.25 -6.65
N GLY A 119 -14.21 -4.91 -7.44
CA GLY A 119 -14.55 -5.53 -8.71
C GLY A 119 -14.42 -4.59 -9.92
N ASP A 120 -14.27 -3.28 -9.73
CA ASP A 120 -14.03 -2.36 -10.84
C ASP A 120 -12.60 -2.44 -11.33
N ALA A 121 -12.45 -2.36 -12.66
CA ALA A 121 -11.14 -2.22 -13.28
C ALA A 121 -10.69 -0.75 -13.27
N VAL A 122 -9.40 -0.55 -13.04
CA VAL A 122 -8.72 0.74 -13.15
C VAL A 122 -7.50 0.59 -14.05
N SER A 123 -7.36 1.48 -15.02
CA SER A 123 -6.14 1.58 -15.82
C SER A 123 -5.18 2.58 -15.17
N LEU A 124 -3.90 2.23 -15.14
CA LEU A 124 -2.82 3.04 -14.61
C LEU A 124 -1.77 3.21 -15.69
N VAL A 125 -1.32 4.45 -15.89
CA VAL A 125 -0.16 4.73 -16.73
C VAL A 125 0.94 5.25 -15.82
N VAL A 126 2.08 4.56 -15.84
CA VAL A 126 3.22 4.89 -14.99
C VAL A 126 4.49 5.05 -15.81
N LYS A 127 5.36 5.94 -15.35
CA LYS A 127 6.71 6.12 -15.87
C LYS A 127 7.69 5.45 -14.93
N ARG A 128 8.41 4.44 -15.43
CA ARG A 128 9.44 3.72 -14.69
C ARG A 128 10.82 4.25 -15.07
N GLU A 129 11.68 4.51 -14.10
CA GLU A 129 13.08 4.89 -14.36
C GLU A 129 13.77 3.79 -15.18
N GLY A 130 14.28 4.15 -16.36
CA GLY A 130 14.90 3.22 -17.32
C GLY A 130 13.97 2.72 -18.44
N ALA A 131 12.66 2.97 -18.38
CA ALA A 131 11.75 2.72 -19.50
C ALA A 131 11.66 3.98 -20.39
N ALA A 132 11.83 3.79 -21.71
CA ALA A 132 11.72 4.88 -22.68
C ALA A 132 10.27 5.38 -22.85
N GLU A 133 9.30 4.47 -22.68
CA GLU A 133 7.87 4.75 -22.85
C GLU A 133 7.09 4.49 -21.55
N PRO A 134 5.98 5.22 -21.33
CA PRO A 134 5.10 4.97 -20.20
C PRO A 134 4.44 3.59 -20.30
N LEU A 135 4.42 2.87 -19.18
CA LEU A 135 3.83 1.53 -19.06
C LEU A 135 2.35 1.65 -18.67
N SER A 136 1.48 0.94 -19.38
CA SER A 136 0.06 0.87 -19.09
C SER A 136 -0.29 -0.45 -18.41
N PHE A 137 -0.96 -0.37 -17.27
CA PHE A 137 -1.38 -1.49 -16.45
C PHE A 137 -2.88 -1.43 -16.22
N LYS A 138 -3.51 -2.60 -16.10
CA LYS A 138 -4.93 -2.72 -15.76
C LYS A 138 -5.06 -3.62 -14.54
N ALA A 139 -5.64 -3.09 -13.47
CA ALA A 139 -5.84 -3.80 -12.22
C ALA A 139 -7.34 -3.84 -11.88
N THR A 140 -7.79 -4.94 -11.28
CA THR A 140 -9.17 -5.08 -10.77
C THR A 140 -9.15 -4.89 -9.26
N MET A 141 -9.83 -3.88 -8.76
CA MET A 141 -9.78 -3.56 -7.34
C MET A 141 -10.52 -4.59 -6.48
N VAL A 142 -10.07 -4.73 -5.24
CA VAL A 142 -10.61 -5.72 -4.29
C VAL A 142 -11.29 -5.03 -3.11
N GLU A 143 -12.23 -5.72 -2.45
CA GLU A 143 -12.92 -5.23 -1.25
C GLU A 143 -11.99 -5.18 -0.04
N LYS A 144 -11.08 -6.14 0.04
CA LYS A 144 -10.11 -6.31 1.12
C LYS A 144 -8.80 -6.72 0.48
N LEU A 145 -7.76 -5.98 0.83
CA LEU A 145 -6.40 -6.41 0.51
C LEU A 145 -6.05 -7.58 1.43
N VAL A 146 -5.34 -8.56 0.88
CA VAL A 146 -4.84 -9.70 1.67
C VAL A 146 -4.12 -9.15 2.91
N PRO A 147 -4.40 -9.67 4.12
CA PRO A 147 -3.67 -9.31 5.32
C PRO A 147 -2.17 -9.41 5.04
N PHE A 148 -1.43 -8.37 5.41
CA PHE A 148 0.02 -8.36 5.23
C PHE A 148 0.63 -9.34 6.22
N GLU A 149 0.86 -10.57 5.79
CA GLU A 149 1.73 -11.51 6.49
C GLU A 149 3.14 -11.25 6.00
N SER A 150 3.92 -10.50 6.78
CA SER A 150 5.36 -10.40 6.58
C SER A 150 6.01 -11.72 6.95
N GLY A 151 7.00 -12.14 6.16
CA GLY A 151 7.95 -13.16 6.58
C GLY A 151 8.52 -12.82 7.95
N PHE A 152 8.65 -13.85 8.79
CA PHE A 152 9.28 -13.72 10.10
C PHE A 152 10.41 -14.72 10.20
N LEU A 153 11.65 -14.22 10.08
CA LEU A 153 12.83 -15.08 10.18
C LEU A 153 12.97 -15.68 11.59
N GLY A 154 12.46 -15.00 12.62
CA GLY A 154 12.52 -15.48 14.01
C GLY A 154 13.88 -15.31 14.68
N ILE A 155 14.58 -14.23 14.36
CA ILE A 155 15.81 -13.83 15.03
C ILE A 155 15.61 -12.55 15.84
N LEU A 156 16.39 -12.41 16.89
CA LEU A 156 16.57 -11.17 17.62
C LEU A 156 17.96 -10.62 17.28
N PRO A 157 18.07 -9.48 16.58
CA PRO A 157 19.36 -8.89 16.23
C PRO A 157 20.14 -8.44 17.46
N GLN A 158 21.45 -8.63 17.43
CA GLN A 158 22.36 -8.04 18.41
C GLN A 158 22.35 -6.52 18.24
N ARG A 159 22.34 -5.79 19.36
CA ARG A 159 22.51 -4.33 19.33
C ARG A 159 23.96 -4.03 18.96
N THR A 160 24.18 -3.48 17.77
CA THR A 160 25.46 -2.93 17.37
C THR A 160 25.62 -1.54 17.98
N ALA A 161 26.78 -1.23 18.57
CA ALA A 161 27.09 0.10 19.07
C ALA A 161 27.27 1.09 17.90
N ILE A 162 26.82 2.33 18.08
CA ILE A 162 26.77 3.39 17.04
C ILE A 162 28.14 3.65 16.37
N ASN A 163 29.25 3.28 17.02
CA ASN A 163 30.61 3.53 16.57
C ASN A 163 31.37 2.26 16.09
N GLN A 164 30.69 1.12 15.96
CA GLN A 164 31.27 -0.10 15.39
C GLN A 164 30.48 -0.49 14.14
N VAL A 165 31.01 -0.14 12.96
CA VAL A 165 30.52 -0.64 11.69
C VAL A 165 31.08 -2.05 11.49
N GLU A 166 30.49 -3.02 12.17
CA GLU A 166 30.73 -4.42 11.87
C GLU A 166 29.85 -4.81 10.68
N ALA A 167 30.44 -5.43 9.65
CA ALA A 167 29.68 -5.88 8.49
C ALA A 167 28.64 -6.94 8.90
N GLY A 168 27.38 -6.73 8.54
CA GLY A 168 26.32 -7.70 8.78
C GLY A 168 25.63 -7.59 10.14
N VAL A 169 24.54 -8.35 10.26
CA VAL A 169 23.65 -8.38 11.43
C VAL A 169 23.95 -9.61 12.27
N GLY A 170 24.47 -9.39 13.48
CA GLY A 170 24.68 -10.48 14.46
C GLY A 170 23.37 -10.98 15.06
N ILE A 171 23.25 -12.28 15.27
CA ILE A 171 22.08 -12.92 15.88
C ILE A 171 22.31 -13.06 17.39
N ARG A 172 21.49 -12.38 18.19
CA ARG A 172 21.52 -12.49 19.66
C ARG A 172 20.69 -13.64 20.20
N PHE A 173 19.57 -13.93 19.54
CA PHE A 173 18.65 -14.99 19.96
C PHE A 173 17.87 -15.50 18.75
N ILE A 174 17.46 -16.76 18.80
CA ILE A 174 16.62 -17.41 17.79
C ILE A 174 15.39 -17.94 18.50
N PHE A 175 14.21 -17.59 18.00
CA PHE A 175 12.94 -18.08 18.54
C PHE A 175 12.74 -19.55 18.15
N SER A 176 12.26 -20.36 19.07
CA SER A 176 11.91 -21.77 18.78
C SER A 176 10.76 -21.85 17.77
N LYS A 177 10.77 -22.88 16.91
CA LYS A 177 9.82 -23.08 15.80
C LYS A 177 9.81 -21.91 14.81
N SER A 178 10.98 -21.32 14.56
CA SER A 178 11.15 -20.27 13.56
C SER A 178 11.90 -20.77 12.34
N ALA A 179 11.73 -20.06 11.21
CA ALA A 179 12.47 -20.33 10.00
C ALA A 179 14.00 -20.29 10.21
N ALA A 180 14.50 -19.41 11.09
CA ALA A 180 15.92 -19.37 11.44
C ALA A 180 16.42 -20.63 12.16
N GLU A 181 15.62 -21.18 13.08
CA GLU A 181 15.96 -22.43 13.77
C GLU A 181 15.95 -23.62 12.80
N GLU A 182 14.94 -23.70 11.94
CA GLU A 182 14.83 -24.73 10.90
C GLU A 182 15.97 -24.64 9.87
N ALA A 183 16.41 -23.43 9.53
CA ALA A 183 17.57 -23.18 8.68
C ALA A 183 18.92 -23.49 9.35
N GLY A 184 18.93 -23.84 10.64
CA GLY A 184 20.16 -24.19 11.38
C GLY A 184 21.03 -22.99 11.77
N LEU A 185 20.46 -21.78 11.77
CA LEU A 185 21.11 -20.60 12.33
C LEU A 185 21.32 -20.79 13.84
N LYS A 186 22.36 -20.15 14.37
CA LYS A 186 22.71 -20.18 15.78
C LYS A 186 22.91 -18.78 16.32
N SER A 187 22.68 -18.61 17.61
CA SER A 187 23.11 -17.41 18.33
C SER A 187 24.61 -17.22 18.14
N GLY A 188 25.02 -15.99 17.79
CA GLY A 188 26.40 -15.66 17.44
C GLY A 188 26.71 -15.67 15.94
N ASP A 189 25.84 -16.25 15.10
CA ASP A 189 25.97 -16.13 13.65
C ASP A 189 25.76 -14.69 13.19
N ARG A 190 26.39 -14.34 12.07
CA ARG A 190 26.28 -13.01 11.49
C ARG A 190 25.80 -13.08 10.04
N ILE A 191 24.66 -12.46 9.77
CA ILE A 191 24.07 -12.41 8.43
C ILE A 191 24.75 -11.28 7.64
N LEU A 192 25.45 -11.63 6.57
CA LEU A 192 26.15 -10.69 5.68
C LEU A 192 25.29 -10.30 4.48
N GLU A 193 24.58 -11.27 3.91
CA GLU A 193 23.70 -11.07 2.75
C GLU A 193 22.37 -11.80 2.93
N PHE A 194 21.33 -11.25 2.32
CA PHE A 194 19.98 -11.79 2.27
C PHE A 194 19.46 -11.69 0.83
N ASN A 195 19.15 -12.81 0.18
CA ASN A 195 18.76 -12.88 -1.23
C ASN A 195 19.71 -12.08 -2.15
N GLN A 196 21.03 -12.31 -2.00
CA GLN A 196 22.10 -11.64 -2.77
C GLN A 196 22.20 -10.12 -2.53
N GLN A 197 21.51 -9.58 -1.53
CA GLN A 197 21.61 -8.19 -1.11
C GLN A 197 22.42 -8.08 0.18
N LYS A 198 23.45 -7.22 0.18
CA LYS A 198 24.26 -6.95 1.36
C LYS A 198 23.44 -6.26 2.44
N VAL A 199 23.58 -6.75 3.66
CA VAL A 199 22.85 -6.25 4.82
C VAL A 199 23.85 -5.63 5.78
N SER A 200 23.73 -4.32 6.01
CA SER A 200 24.61 -3.57 6.90
C SER A 200 24.07 -3.42 8.32
N ASP A 201 22.76 -3.43 8.48
CA ASP A 201 22.11 -3.11 9.75
C ASP A 201 20.81 -3.90 9.96
N PRO A 202 20.35 -4.05 11.22
CA PRO A 202 19.13 -4.77 11.53
C PRO A 202 17.87 -4.21 10.86
N GLY A 203 17.83 -2.90 10.61
CA GLY A 203 16.69 -2.26 9.95
C GLY A 203 16.61 -2.67 8.49
N ALA A 204 17.72 -2.64 7.76
CA ALA A 204 17.81 -3.15 6.40
C ALA A 204 17.39 -4.62 6.32
N LEU A 205 17.86 -5.47 7.23
CA LEU A 205 17.45 -6.88 7.27
C LEU A 205 15.94 -7.03 7.50
N ALA A 206 15.39 -6.29 8.46
CA ALA A 206 13.97 -6.34 8.77
C ALA A 206 13.13 -5.92 7.56
N LEU A 207 13.56 -4.91 6.80
CA LEU A 207 12.91 -4.53 5.56
C LEU A 207 12.93 -5.67 4.54
N LEU A 208 14.08 -6.31 4.30
CA LEU A 208 14.19 -7.41 3.34
C LEU A 208 13.32 -8.62 3.73
N VAL A 209 13.35 -9.01 5.01
CA VAL A 209 12.52 -10.10 5.54
C VAL A 209 11.03 -9.78 5.42
N ASN A 210 10.63 -8.53 5.69
CA ASN A 210 9.24 -8.09 5.54
C ASN A 210 8.72 -8.12 4.08
N HIS A 211 9.60 -8.19 3.09
CA HIS A 211 9.20 -8.33 1.68
C HIS A 211 8.94 -9.78 1.25
N LEU A 212 9.31 -10.78 2.06
CA LEU A 212 9.03 -12.18 1.79
C LEU A 212 7.65 -12.59 2.33
N ARG A 213 7.05 -13.59 1.68
CA ARG A 213 5.84 -14.27 2.20
C ARG A 213 6.24 -15.29 3.28
N PRO A 214 5.31 -15.64 4.19
CA PRO A 214 5.37 -16.92 4.89
C PRO A 214 5.50 -18.05 3.85
N GLU A 215 6.31 -19.07 4.18
CA GLU A 215 6.65 -20.20 3.29
C GLU A 215 7.55 -19.87 2.08
N GLU A 216 7.95 -18.61 1.88
CA GLU A 216 8.92 -18.25 0.83
C GLU A 216 10.36 -18.50 1.32
N THR A 217 11.15 -19.19 0.50
CA THR A 217 12.54 -19.52 0.83
C THR A 217 13.46 -18.34 0.55
N ALA A 218 14.42 -18.11 1.46
CA ALA A 218 15.45 -17.08 1.30
C ALA A 218 16.85 -17.68 1.33
N GLU A 219 17.76 -17.12 0.52
CA GLU A 219 19.18 -17.44 0.60
C GLU A 219 19.88 -16.46 1.53
N LEU A 220 20.72 -17.00 2.42
CA LEU A 220 21.46 -16.25 3.43
C LEU A 220 22.94 -16.54 3.26
N LEU A 221 23.76 -15.50 3.28
CA LEU A 221 25.21 -15.66 3.48
C LEU A 221 25.52 -15.32 4.93
N ILE A 222 26.04 -16.27 5.69
CA ILE A 222 26.37 -16.08 7.11
C ILE A 222 27.87 -16.19 7.37
N SER A 223 28.30 -15.57 8.45
CA SER A 223 29.63 -15.76 9.03
C SER A 223 29.48 -16.39 10.41
N ARG A 224 30.08 -17.57 10.57
CA ARG A 224 30.18 -18.32 11.83
C ARG A 224 31.65 -18.57 12.12
N ASP A 225 32.13 -18.12 13.28
CA ASP A 225 33.55 -18.25 13.67
C ASP A 225 34.54 -17.74 12.60
N GLN A 226 34.22 -16.60 11.97
CA GLN A 226 34.98 -15.98 10.87
C GLN A 226 35.03 -16.77 9.55
N LYS A 227 34.25 -17.85 9.40
CA LYS A 227 34.09 -18.58 8.13
C LYS A 227 32.74 -18.24 7.51
N GLN A 228 32.75 -17.89 6.23
CA GLN A 228 31.53 -17.66 5.44
C GLN A 228 30.92 -18.99 4.99
N GLN A 229 29.60 -19.10 5.12
CA GLN A 229 28.80 -20.28 4.75
C GLN A 229 27.48 -19.83 4.15
#